data_AF-A0A962IH63-F1
#
_entry.id   AF-A0A962IH63-F1
#
_cell.length_a   1.000
_cell.length_b   1.000
_cell.length_c   1.000
_cell.angle_alpha   90.00
_cell.angle_beta   90.00
_cell.angle_gamma   90.00
#
_symmetry.space_group_name_H-M   'P 1'
#
loop_
_entity.id
_entity.type
_entity.pdbx_description
1 polymer ?
#
loop_
_entity_poly.entity_id
_entity_poly.type
_entity_poly.pdbx_seq_one_letter_code
_entity_poly.pdbx_strand_id
1 'polypeptide(L)'
;MKEESVLDVLLYLFENFFYDDPESDVDRDSLQHSLLEAGFTPREIHKAFHWLDELAERRPQSDIPVAGDRPIRVFAPQELERLDPDAQGFLLFLEQQGILSTGQRELVLDRIMAL
;
A
#
# COMPACT_ATOMS: atom_id res chain seq x y z
N MET A 1 12.38 -13.15 -17.20
CA MET A 1 13.05 -12.68 -15.96
C MET A 1 12.00 -11.84 -15.28
N LYS A 2 11.37 -12.35 -14.20
CA LYS A 2 10.24 -11.65 -13.58
C LYS A 2 10.79 -10.33 -13.02
N GLU A 3 10.21 -9.21 -13.43
CA GLU A 3 10.37 -7.97 -12.67
C GLU A 3 9.59 -8.21 -11.37
N GLU A 4 10.27 -8.76 -10.36
CA GLU A 4 9.73 -8.83 -9.01
C GLU A 4 9.52 -7.39 -8.56
N SER A 5 8.26 -7.06 -8.36
CA SER A 5 7.79 -5.69 -8.27
C SER A 5 7.79 -5.26 -6.81
N VAL A 6 7.91 -3.96 -6.57
CA VAL A 6 7.74 -3.38 -5.23
C VAL A 6 6.41 -3.83 -4.58
N LEU A 7 5.38 -4.13 -5.39
CA LEU A 7 4.11 -4.66 -4.94
C LEU A 7 4.23 -6.03 -4.29
N ASP A 8 5.10 -6.91 -4.78
CA ASP A 8 5.28 -8.26 -4.21
C ASP A 8 5.89 -8.19 -2.81
N VAL A 9 6.84 -7.27 -2.60
CA VAL A 9 7.43 -6.99 -1.27
C VAL A 9 6.37 -6.45 -0.32
N LEU A 10 5.54 -5.51 -0.79
CA LEU A 10 4.47 -4.91 0.03
C LEU A 10 3.38 -5.92 0.38
N LEU A 11 3.00 -6.79 -0.56
CA LEU A 11 2.03 -7.86 -0.32
C LEU A 11 2.58 -8.86 0.70
N TYR A 12 3.83 -9.27 0.58
CA TYR A 12 4.47 -10.15 1.55
C TYR A 12 4.48 -9.54 2.96
N LEU A 13 4.85 -8.26 3.08
CA LEU A 13 4.80 -7.55 4.36
C LEU A 13 3.38 -7.51 4.92
N PHE A 14 2.39 -7.25 4.07
CA PHE A 14 0.99 -7.21 4.46
C PHE A 14 0.48 -8.57 4.97
N GLU A 15 0.72 -9.65 4.22
CA GLU A 15 0.27 -10.99 4.56
C GLU A 15 0.94 -11.56 5.82
N ASN A 16 2.23 -11.30 6.02
CA ASN A 16 3.02 -11.98 7.05
C ASN A 16 3.20 -11.18 8.34
N PHE A 17 2.99 -9.86 8.30
CA PHE A 17 3.26 -9.00 9.46
C PHE A 17 2.08 -8.12 9.85
N PHE A 18 1.30 -7.60 8.89
CA PHE A 18 0.20 -6.68 9.20
C PHE A 18 -1.18 -7.34 9.34
N TYR A 19 -1.35 -8.57 8.84
CA TYR A 19 -2.64 -9.29 8.89
C TYR A 19 -2.98 -9.83 10.29
N ASP A 20 -1.98 -10.33 11.04
CA ASP A 20 -2.19 -10.99 12.33
C ASP A 20 -2.11 -10.04 13.54
N ASP A 21 -1.30 -8.97 13.48
CA ASP A 21 -1.20 -7.97 14.54
C ASP A 21 -0.82 -6.56 13.99
N PRO A 22 -1.82 -5.70 13.73
CA PRO A 22 -1.60 -4.36 13.19
C PRO A 22 -0.95 -3.37 14.17
N GLU A 23 -0.83 -3.72 15.47
CA GLU A 23 -0.11 -2.92 16.47
C GLU A 23 1.31 -3.46 16.75
N SER A 24 1.74 -4.51 16.05
CA SER A 24 3.09 -5.06 16.24
C SER A 24 4.15 -4.04 15.80
N ASP A 25 4.98 -3.61 16.76
CA ASP A 25 6.12 -2.73 16.53
C ASP A 25 7.28 -3.58 15.98
N VAL A 26 7.13 -4.07 14.75
CA VAL A 26 8.16 -4.87 14.07
C VAL A 26 9.23 -3.93 13.56
N ASP A 27 10.44 -4.08 14.07
CA ASP A 27 11.55 -3.23 13.67
C ASP A 27 11.95 -3.47 12.20
N ARG A 28 12.48 -2.43 11.56
CA ARG A 28 12.84 -2.42 10.13
C ARG A 28 13.94 -3.43 9.79
N ASP A 29 14.84 -3.73 10.72
CA ASP A 29 15.94 -4.69 10.48
C ASP A 29 15.41 -6.12 10.45
N SER A 30 14.44 -6.45 11.31
CA SER A 30 13.73 -7.73 11.36
C SER A 30 12.89 -7.96 10.09
N LEU A 31 12.20 -6.93 9.59
CA LEU A 31 11.50 -6.99 8.31
C LEU A 31 12.45 -7.20 7.14
N GLN A 32 13.58 -6.47 7.11
CA GLN A 32 14.59 -6.63 6.07
C GLN A 32 15.17 -8.05 6.06
N HIS A 33 15.43 -8.64 7.22
CA HIS A 33 15.94 -10.01 7.32
C HIS A 33 14.93 -11.02 6.76
N SER A 34 13.66 -10.90 7.17
CA SER A 34 12.59 -11.78 6.71
C SER A 34 12.37 -11.70 5.21
N LEU A 35 12.45 -10.50 4.63
CA LEU A 35 12.35 -10.29 3.19
C LEU A 35 13.51 -10.92 2.41
N LEU A 36 14.73 -10.88 2.97
CA LEU A 36 15.87 -11.59 2.37
C LEU A 36 15.67 -13.11 2.41
N GLU A 37 15.16 -13.65 3.51
CA GLU A 37 14.85 -15.07 3.64
C GLU A 37 13.73 -15.52 2.69
N ALA A 38 12.74 -14.65 2.45
CA ALA A 38 11.68 -14.85 1.48
C ALA A 38 12.16 -14.82 0.01
N GLY A 39 13.42 -14.43 -0.22
CA GLY A 39 14.06 -14.45 -1.53
C GLY A 39 14.06 -13.12 -2.28
N PHE A 40 13.57 -12.03 -1.66
CA PHE A 40 13.61 -10.71 -2.29
C PHE A 40 15.05 -10.18 -2.37
N THR A 41 15.36 -9.49 -3.46
CA THR A 41 16.68 -8.88 -3.61
C THR A 41 16.82 -7.63 -2.75
N PRO A 42 18.04 -7.26 -2.31
CA PRO A 42 18.27 -6.02 -1.57
C PRO A 42 17.75 -4.77 -2.29
N ARG A 43 17.73 -4.81 -3.63
CA ARG A 43 17.24 -3.71 -4.46
C ARG A 43 15.72 -3.57 -4.37
N GLU A 44 14.98 -4.67 -4.38
CA GLU A 44 13.52 -4.65 -4.20
C GLU A 44 13.15 -4.19 -2.80
N ILE A 45 13.83 -4.73 -1.79
CA ILE A 45 13.62 -4.36 -0.38
C ILE A 45 13.83 -2.86 -0.17
N HIS A 46 14.97 -2.32 -0.66
CA HIS A 46 15.26 -0.90 -0.53
C HIS A 46 14.24 -0.04 -1.28
N LYS A 47 13.84 -0.42 -2.51
CA LYS A 47 12.80 0.30 -3.24
C LYS A 47 11.46 0.30 -2.51
N ALA A 48 11.08 -0.82 -1.90
CA ALA A 48 9.84 -0.94 -1.15
C ALA A 48 9.85 -0.12 0.14
N PHE A 49 10.95 -0.16 0.90
CA PHE A 49 11.06 0.69 2.09
C PHE A 49 11.14 2.18 1.75
N HIS A 50 11.86 2.56 0.70
CA HIS A 50 11.87 3.94 0.22
C HIS A 50 10.46 4.38 -0.20
N TRP A 51 9.68 3.49 -0.82
CA TRP A 51 8.29 3.77 -1.14
C TRP A 51 7.42 3.94 0.11
N LEU A 52 7.61 3.11 1.15
CA LEU A 52 6.92 3.25 2.45
C LEU A 52 7.31 4.54 3.18
N ASP A 53 8.58 4.93 3.13
CA ASP A 53 9.07 6.19 3.70
C ASP A 53 8.42 7.38 2.97
N GLU A 54 8.43 7.39 1.63
CA GLU A 54 7.73 8.42 0.82
C GLU A 54 6.22 8.47 1.13
N LEU A 55 5.59 7.31 1.37
CA LEU A 55 4.18 7.21 1.73
C LEU A 55 3.92 7.83 3.11
N ALA A 56 4.77 7.56 4.09
CA ALA A 56 4.66 8.08 5.45
C ALA A 56 4.89 9.60 5.48
N GLU A 57 5.84 10.11 4.70
CA GLU A 57 6.14 11.55 4.58
C GLU A 57 5.04 12.33 3.86
N ARG A 58 4.35 11.71 2.91
CA ARG A 58 3.28 12.33 2.12
C ARG A 58 1.90 12.26 2.76
N ARG A 59 1.78 11.91 4.06
CA ARG A 59 0.49 11.97 4.77
C ARG A 59 -0.18 13.31 4.46
N PRO A 60 -1.27 13.34 3.67
CA PRO A 60 -1.94 14.59 3.39
C PRO A 60 -2.44 15.11 4.71
N GLN A 61 -2.11 16.35 5.02
CA GLN A 61 -2.77 17.12 6.06
C GLN A 61 -4.17 17.46 5.54
N SER A 62 -4.99 16.43 5.39
CA SER A 62 -6.33 16.52 4.83
C SER A 62 -7.22 15.56 5.60
N ASP A 63 -7.27 15.77 6.92
CA ASP A 63 -8.49 15.57 7.69
C ASP A 63 -9.56 16.54 7.15
N ILE A 64 -9.97 16.38 5.90
CA ILE A 64 -11.25 16.92 5.47
C ILE A 64 -12.24 16.03 6.21
N PRO A 65 -13.00 16.58 7.18
CA PRO A 65 -13.98 15.78 7.88
C PRO A 65 -14.95 15.27 6.84
N VAL A 66 -14.94 13.96 6.60
CA VAL A 66 -15.91 13.34 5.70
C VAL A 66 -17.26 13.46 6.39
N ALA A 67 -18.07 14.41 5.95
CA ALA A 67 -19.43 14.57 6.44
C ALA A 67 -20.31 13.45 5.86
N GLY A 68 -20.59 12.42 6.66
CA GLY A 68 -21.57 11.38 6.35
C GLY A 68 -21.08 9.95 6.61
N ASP A 69 -22.03 9.04 6.84
CA ASP A 69 -21.80 7.61 6.93
C ASP A 69 -21.35 7.10 5.54
N ARG A 70 -20.03 6.90 5.36
CA ARG A 70 -19.37 6.25 4.21
C ARG A 70 -19.39 7.06 2.89
N PRO A 71 -18.33 7.83 2.59
CA PRO A 71 -18.22 8.49 1.29
C PRO A 71 -18.06 7.45 0.18
N ILE A 72 -18.61 7.73 -1.00
CA ILE A 72 -18.45 6.88 -2.19
C ILE A 72 -17.23 7.37 -2.98
N ARG A 73 -16.22 6.51 -3.20
CA ARG A 73 -15.12 6.83 -4.12
C ARG A 73 -15.59 6.69 -5.57
N VAL A 74 -15.28 7.68 -6.37
CA VAL A 74 -15.49 7.68 -7.83
C VAL A 74 -14.12 7.71 -8.49
N PHE A 75 -13.77 6.70 -9.30
CA PHE A 75 -12.49 6.65 -10.00
C PHE A 75 -12.47 7.59 -11.22
N ALA A 76 -11.37 8.30 -11.40
CA ALA A 76 -11.11 9.12 -12.57
C ALA A 76 -10.83 8.23 -13.81
N PRO A 77 -11.11 8.71 -15.04
CA PRO A 77 -10.87 7.91 -16.24
C PRO A 77 -9.45 7.36 -16.35
N GLN A 78 -8.44 8.14 -15.94
CA GLN A 78 -7.04 7.73 -15.96
C GLN A 78 -6.76 6.60 -14.97
N GLU A 79 -7.45 6.58 -13.81
CA GLU A 79 -7.35 5.50 -12.83
C GLU A 79 -8.00 4.23 -13.40
N LEU A 80 -9.15 4.34 -14.08
CA LEU A 80 -9.84 3.21 -14.72
C LEU A 80 -9.04 2.57 -15.86
N GLU A 81 -8.18 3.34 -16.53
CA GLU A 81 -7.28 2.81 -17.57
C GLU A 81 -6.10 2.03 -16.99
N ARG A 82 -5.67 2.36 -15.77
CA ARG A 82 -4.51 1.78 -15.08
C ARG A 82 -4.87 0.63 -14.15
N LEU A 83 -6.02 0.71 -13.50
CA LEU A 83 -6.53 -0.25 -12.53
C LEU A 83 -7.74 -0.95 -13.13
N ASP A 84 -7.64 -2.26 -13.31
CA ASP A 84 -8.79 -3.07 -13.67
C ASP A 84 -9.82 -3.12 -12.51
N PRO A 85 -11.06 -3.60 -12.78
CA PRO A 85 -12.10 -3.65 -11.77
C PRO A 85 -11.75 -4.49 -10.53
N ASP A 86 -10.94 -5.54 -10.68
CA ASP A 86 -10.55 -6.43 -9.57
C ASP A 86 -9.59 -5.70 -8.64
N ALA A 87 -8.60 -4.98 -9.18
CA ALA A 87 -7.68 -4.14 -8.42
C ALA A 87 -8.40 -2.99 -7.70
N GLN A 88 -9.38 -2.36 -8.36
CA GLN A 88 -10.23 -1.33 -7.74
C GLN A 88 -11.02 -1.91 -6.55
N GLY A 89 -11.64 -3.07 -6.73
CA GLY A 89 -12.39 -3.76 -5.69
C GLY A 89 -11.52 -4.15 -4.50
N PHE A 90 -10.30 -4.61 -4.77
CA PHE A 90 -9.33 -4.95 -3.72
C PHE A 90 -8.90 -3.72 -2.91
N LEU A 91 -8.60 -2.59 -3.58
CA LEU A 91 -8.28 -1.32 -2.92
C LEU A 91 -9.39 -0.84 -1.97
N LEU A 92 -10.65 -0.94 -2.40
CA LEU A 92 -11.80 -0.59 -1.58
C LEU A 92 -12.03 -1.60 -0.44
N PHE A 93 -11.78 -2.88 -0.68
CA PHE A 93 -11.85 -3.91 0.35
C PHE A 93 -10.86 -3.63 1.48
N LEU A 94 -9.60 -3.29 1.15
CA LEU A 94 -8.59 -2.93 2.15
C LEU A 94 -8.99 -1.71 2.98
N GLU A 95 -9.61 -0.70 2.36
CA GLU A 95 -10.15 0.46 3.08
C GLU A 95 -11.29 0.05 4.04
N GLN A 96 -12.20 -0.82 3.61
CA GLN A 96 -13.32 -1.29 4.43
C GLN A 96 -12.90 -2.15 5.62
N GLN A 97 -11.81 -2.91 5.49
CA GLN A 97 -11.23 -3.67 6.61
C GLN A 97 -10.41 -2.80 7.57
N GLY A 98 -10.24 -1.50 7.28
CA GLY A 98 -9.44 -0.58 8.10
C GLY A 98 -7.93 -0.74 7.91
N ILE A 99 -7.50 -1.55 6.95
CA ILE A 99 -6.08 -1.74 6.60
C ILE A 99 -5.53 -0.46 5.97
N LEU A 100 -6.32 0.17 5.10
CA LEU A 100 -6.03 1.48 4.54
C LEU A 100 -7.03 2.51 5.08
N SER A 101 -6.52 3.67 5.46
CA SER A 101 -7.34 4.87 5.56
C SER A 101 -7.66 5.41 4.15
N THR A 102 -8.71 6.24 4.04
CA THR A 102 -9.03 6.94 2.79
C THR A 102 -7.84 7.70 2.23
N GLY A 103 -7.06 8.37 3.09
CA GLY A 103 -5.84 9.07 2.67
C GLY A 103 -4.75 8.12 2.15
N GLN A 104 -4.55 6.96 2.78
CA GLN A 104 -3.60 5.95 2.29
C GLN A 104 -4.06 5.36 0.95
N ARG A 105 -5.36 5.15 0.74
CA ARG A 105 -5.91 4.71 -0.56
C ARG A 105 -5.56 5.71 -1.68
N GLU A 106 -5.69 7.02 -1.42
CA GLU A 106 -5.31 8.05 -2.40
C GLU A 106 -3.81 8.03 -2.72
N LEU A 107 -2.95 7.83 -1.74
CA LEU A 107 -1.51 7.75 -1.98
C LEU A 107 -1.10 6.52 -2.81
N VAL A 108 -1.76 5.38 -2.60
CA VAL A 108 -1.56 4.18 -3.43
C VAL A 108 -1.95 4.48 -4.88
N LEU A 109 -3.09 5.15 -5.09
CA LEU A 109 -3.54 5.56 -6.42
C LEU A 109 -2.54 6.52 -7.07
N ASP A 110 -2.11 7.58 -6.37
CA ASP A 110 -1.10 8.53 -6.87
C ASP A 110 0.17 7.81 -7.34
N ARG A 111 0.61 6.77 -6.64
CA ARG A 111 1.79 6.03 -7.07
C ARG A 111 1.54 5.20 -8.32
N ILE A 112 0.42 4.49 -8.38
CA ILE A 112 0.05 3.69 -9.56
C ILE A 112 -0.04 4.58 -10.80
N MET A 113 -0.51 5.82 -10.64
CA MET A 113 -0.54 6.82 -11.70
C MET A 113 0.84 7.34 -12.11
N ALA A 114 1.86 7.25 -11.25
CA ALA A 114 3.22 7.71 -11.51
C ALA A 114 4.13 6.69 -12.23
N LEU A 115 3.66 5.46 -12.41
CA LEU A 115 4.33 4.41 -13.21
C LEU A 115 4.05 4.56 -14.70
#